data_AF-A0A6L6WP44-F1
#
_entry.id   AF-A0A6L6WP44-F1
#
_cell.length_a   1.000
_cell.length_b   1.000
_cell.length_c   1.000
_cell.angle_alpha   90.00
_cell.angle_beta   90.00
_cell.angle_gamma   90.00
#
_symmetry.space_group_name_H-M   'P 1'
#
loop_
_entity.id
_entity.type
_entity.pdbx_description
1 polymer ?
#
loop_
_entity_poly.entity_id
_entity_poly.type
_entity_poly.pdbx_seq_one_letter_code
_entity_poly.pdbx_strand_id
1 'polypeptide(L)'
;MTDLSNFDPNSVDDLLERIFDDVKDVGKEWLNENSDVVGGYFRSLAEAALQTRFSLEAGKISAEYADQVLHMQQAAFRQTIKYTRFMTLVLSQKIVDTVFTIIAYVIMNKTGLNLFPELAKNT
;
A
#
# COMPACT_ATOMS: atom_id res chain seq x y z
N MET A 1 8.02 4.66 -11.28
CA MET A 1 7.20 5.14 -10.15
C MET A 1 6.55 6.43 -10.60
N THR A 2 5.23 6.39 -10.72
CA THR A 2 4.39 7.53 -11.07
C THR A 2 4.36 8.53 -9.91
N ASP A 3 4.24 9.83 -10.20
CA ASP A 3 4.15 10.87 -9.17
C ASP A 3 2.95 10.58 -8.22
N LEU A 4 3.21 10.66 -6.91
CA LEU A 4 2.25 10.41 -5.83
C LEU A 4 2.04 11.64 -4.95
N SER A 5 2.77 12.74 -5.18
CA SER A 5 2.77 13.93 -4.32
C SER A 5 1.41 14.59 -4.19
N ASN A 6 0.53 14.41 -5.18
CA ASN A 6 -0.85 14.92 -5.17
C ASN A 6 -1.90 13.80 -5.26
N PHE A 7 -1.50 12.53 -5.07
CA PHE A 7 -2.43 11.42 -5.17
C PHE A 7 -3.37 11.38 -3.96
N ASP A 8 -4.67 11.48 -4.24
CA ASP A 8 -5.70 11.53 -3.21
C ASP A 8 -6.94 10.72 -3.65
N PRO A 9 -6.94 9.40 -3.39
CA PRO A 9 -8.06 8.55 -3.76
C PRO A 9 -9.27 8.86 -2.86
N ASN A 10 -10.45 8.97 -3.49
CA ASN A 10 -11.71 9.19 -2.78
C ASN A 10 -12.47 7.88 -2.53
N SER A 11 -12.09 6.81 -3.25
CA SER A 11 -12.71 5.49 -3.14
C SER A 11 -11.66 4.38 -2.98
N VAL A 12 -12.12 3.23 -2.46
CA VAL A 12 -11.32 2.00 -2.40
C VAL A 12 -10.88 1.56 -3.80
N ASP A 13 -11.76 1.72 -4.78
CA ASP A 13 -11.49 1.29 -6.15
C ASP A 13 -10.41 2.18 -6.81
N ASP A 14 -10.39 3.49 -6.53
CA ASP A 14 -9.34 4.40 -7.02
C ASP A 14 -7.95 3.99 -6.50
N LEU A 15 -7.87 3.65 -5.21
CA LEU A 15 -6.63 3.20 -4.58
C LEU A 15 -6.23 1.81 -5.08
N LEU A 16 -7.20 0.92 -5.24
CA LEU A 16 -6.98 -0.42 -5.76
C LEU A 16 -6.44 -0.40 -7.19
N GLU A 17 -7.04 0.40 -8.06
CA GLU A 17 -6.59 0.60 -9.44
C GLU A 17 -5.14 1.09 -9.47
N ARG A 18 -4.81 2.11 -8.67
CA ARG A 18 -3.44 2.62 -8.57
C ARG A 18 -2.45 1.56 -8.07
N ILE A 19 -2.82 0.77 -7.09
CA ILE A 19 -2.00 -0.34 -6.60
C ILE A 19 -1.74 -1.35 -7.72
N PHE A 20 -2.77 -1.76 -8.45
CA PHE A 20 -2.62 -2.70 -9.55
C PHE A 20 -1.70 -2.17 -10.66
N ASP A 21 -1.88 -0.91 -11.06
CA ASP A 21 -1.08 -0.30 -12.13
C ASP A 21 0.40 -0.21 -11.77
N ASP A 22 0.73 0.33 -10.59
CA ASP A 22 2.13 0.49 -10.19
C ASP A 22 2.80 -0.89 -9.92
N VAL A 23 2.05 -1.87 -9.41
CA VAL A 23 2.56 -3.24 -9.22
C VAL A 23 2.77 -3.95 -10.56
N LYS A 24 1.89 -3.71 -11.55
CA LYS A 24 2.03 -4.28 -12.90
C LYS A 24 3.32 -3.81 -13.57
N ASP A 25 3.72 -2.56 -13.37
CA ASP A 25 5.00 -2.03 -13.88
C ASP A 25 6.22 -2.71 -13.26
N VAL A 26 6.09 -3.22 -12.03
CA VAL A 26 7.17 -3.89 -11.30
C VAL A 26 7.23 -5.39 -11.57
N GLY A 27 6.07 -6.03 -11.72
CA GLY A 27 5.95 -7.48 -11.67
C GLY A 27 4.80 -8.02 -12.51
N LYS A 28 4.62 -7.54 -13.74
CA LYS A 28 3.53 -7.93 -14.64
C LYS A 28 3.26 -9.44 -14.71
N GLU A 29 4.31 -10.24 -14.93
CA GLU A 29 4.19 -11.70 -15.05
C GLU A 29 3.71 -12.33 -13.74
N TRP A 30 4.32 -11.92 -12.63
CA TRP A 30 3.91 -12.33 -11.29
C TRP A 30 2.44 -11.95 -11.01
N LEU A 31 2.05 -10.73 -11.35
CA LEU A 31 0.70 -10.24 -11.11
C LEU A 31 -0.32 -11.02 -11.93
N ASN A 32 -0.05 -11.30 -13.20
CA ASN A 32 -0.93 -12.10 -14.05
C ASN A 32 -1.17 -13.50 -13.46
N GLU A 33 -0.10 -14.16 -12.99
CA GLU A 33 -0.13 -15.53 -12.47
C GLU A 33 -0.75 -15.66 -11.08
N ASN A 34 -0.83 -14.56 -10.33
CA ASN A 34 -1.29 -14.58 -8.94
C ASN A 34 -2.48 -13.64 -8.67
N SER A 35 -3.02 -12.97 -9.71
CA SER A 35 -4.08 -11.95 -9.61
C SER A 35 -5.31 -12.41 -8.82
N ASP A 36 -5.73 -13.67 -9.01
CA ASP A 36 -6.85 -14.28 -8.29
C ASP A 36 -6.64 -14.30 -6.76
N VAL A 37 -5.39 -14.46 -6.31
CA VAL A 37 -5.04 -14.53 -4.88
C VAL A 37 -4.74 -13.14 -4.34
N VAL A 38 -3.96 -12.34 -5.07
CA VAL A 38 -3.46 -11.05 -4.55
C VAL A 38 -4.48 -9.93 -4.69
N GLY A 39 -5.45 -10.04 -5.61
CA GLY A 39 -6.44 -9.00 -5.83
C GLY A 39 -7.35 -8.74 -4.63
N GLY A 40 -7.82 -9.80 -3.97
CA GLY A 40 -8.58 -9.67 -2.72
C GLY A 40 -7.75 -9.03 -1.60
N TYR A 41 -6.45 -9.33 -1.56
CA TYR A 41 -5.54 -8.77 -0.57
C TYR A 41 -5.27 -7.27 -0.82
N PHE A 42 -5.07 -6.86 -2.08
CA PHE A 42 -4.95 -5.45 -2.44
C PHE A 42 -6.20 -4.66 -2.08
N ARG A 43 -7.39 -5.23 -2.29
CA ARG A 43 -8.64 -4.59 -1.86
C ARG A 43 -8.68 -4.39 -0.35
N SER A 44 -8.34 -5.42 0.42
CA SER A 44 -8.27 -5.33 1.88
C SER A 44 -7.26 -4.29 2.36
N LEU A 45 -6.09 -4.16 1.70
CA LEU A 45 -5.10 -3.13 2.02
C LEU A 45 -5.62 -1.73 1.67
N ALA A 46 -6.30 -1.57 0.54
CA ALA A 46 -6.89 -0.30 0.14
C ALA A 46 -7.99 0.16 1.12
N GLU A 47 -8.87 -0.76 1.54
CA GLU A 47 -9.89 -0.53 2.56
C GLU A 47 -9.27 -0.12 3.90
N ALA A 48 -8.28 -0.88 4.37
CA ALA A 48 -7.58 -0.59 5.63
C ALA A 48 -6.85 0.76 5.59
N ALA A 49 -6.19 1.09 4.48
CA ALA A 49 -5.49 2.36 4.29
C ALA A 49 -6.45 3.56 4.34
N LEU A 50 -7.57 3.49 3.61
CA LEU A 50 -8.57 4.55 3.62
C LEU A 50 -9.26 4.68 4.98
N GLN A 51 -9.62 3.58 5.62
CA GLN A 51 -10.20 3.61 6.96
C GLN A 51 -9.24 4.21 7.99
N THR A 52 -7.95 3.87 7.90
CA THR A 52 -6.90 4.44 8.76
C THR A 52 -6.76 5.93 8.53
N ARG A 53 -6.68 6.37 7.26
CA ARG A 53 -6.66 7.79 6.88
C ARG A 53 -7.86 8.55 7.45
N PHE A 54 -9.08 8.07 7.22
CA PHE A 54 -10.30 8.73 7.70
C PHE A 54 -10.37 8.78 9.23
N SER A 55 -9.90 7.72 9.91
CA SER A 55 -9.88 7.68 11.37
C SER A 55 -8.83 8.63 11.95
N LEU A 56 -7.67 8.77 11.30
CA LEU A 56 -6.64 9.74 11.66
C LEU A 56 -7.12 11.18 11.45
N GLU A 57 -7.67 11.48 10.28
CA GLU A 57 -8.20 12.81 9.94
C GLU A 57 -9.29 13.24 10.92
N ALA A 58 -10.16 12.31 11.33
CA ALA A 58 -11.21 12.56 12.32
C ALA A 58 -10.71 12.57 13.78
N GLY A 59 -9.41 12.36 14.03
CA GLY A 59 -8.83 12.28 15.38
C GLY A 59 -9.35 11.10 16.22
N LYS A 60 -9.89 10.06 15.58
CA LYS A 60 -10.45 8.87 16.25
C LYS A 60 -9.38 7.87 16.69
N ILE A 61 -8.22 7.91 16.05
CA ILE A 61 -7.04 7.10 16.39
C ILE A 61 -5.80 7.98 16.46
N SER A 62 -4.80 7.57 17.21
CA SER A 62 -3.50 8.27 17.27
C SER A 62 -2.62 7.91 16.07
N ALA A 63 -1.61 8.75 15.81
CA ALA A 63 -0.59 8.49 14.79
C ALA A 63 0.17 7.18 15.07
N GLU A 64 0.50 6.92 16.34
CA GLU A 64 1.21 5.71 16.77
C GLU A 64 0.38 4.46 16.55
N TYR A 65 -0.94 4.52 16.79
CA TYR A 65 -1.82 3.39 16.52
C TYR A 65 -1.92 3.10 15.02
N ALA A 66 -2.08 4.15 14.20
CA ALA A 66 -2.09 3.99 12.74
C ALA A 66 -0.77 3.42 12.21
N ASP A 67 0.37 3.90 12.71
CA ASP A 67 1.69 3.40 12.38
C ASP A 67 1.81 1.90 12.65
N GLN A 68 1.42 1.45 13.85
CA GLN A 68 1.43 0.04 14.22
C GLN A 68 0.54 -0.82 13.30
N VAL A 69 -0.69 -0.37 13.04
CA VAL A 69 -1.63 -1.10 12.19
C VAL A 69 -1.06 -1.27 10.78
N LEU A 70 -0.52 -0.21 10.19
CA LEU A 70 0.00 -0.26 8.81
C LEU A 70 1.26 -1.12 8.70
N HIS A 71 2.17 -1.04 9.67
CA HIS A 71 3.35 -1.91 9.69
C HIS A 71 2.97 -3.40 9.89
N MET A 72 1.93 -3.70 10.67
CA MET A 72 1.39 -5.05 10.77
C MET A 72 0.83 -5.54 9.43
N GLN A 73 0.09 -4.68 8.71
CA GLN A 73 -0.38 -5.00 7.36
C GLN A 73 0.78 -5.22 6.39
N GLN A 74 1.86 -4.43 6.50
CA GLN A 74 3.07 -4.60 5.69
C GLN A 74 3.74 -5.95 5.92
N ALA A 75 3.89 -6.34 7.19
CA ALA A 75 4.46 -7.62 7.56
C ALA A 75 3.59 -8.79 7.08
N ALA A 76 2.27 -8.68 7.24
CA ALA A 76 1.32 -9.68 6.78
C ALA A 76 1.35 -9.83 5.25
N PHE A 77 1.33 -8.72 4.52
CA PHE A 77 1.42 -8.71 3.06
C PHE A 77 2.72 -9.34 2.56
N ARG A 78 3.86 -8.94 3.16
CA ARG A 78 5.18 -9.49 2.86
C ARG A 78 5.20 -11.01 3.05
N GLN A 79 4.52 -11.54 4.07
CA GLN A 79 4.43 -12.98 4.29
C GLN A 79 3.53 -13.65 3.25
N THR A 80 2.38 -13.06 2.91
CA THR A 80 1.45 -13.60 1.91
C THR A 80 2.13 -13.74 0.55
N ILE A 81 2.80 -12.69 0.05
CA ILE A 81 3.37 -12.74 -1.30
C ILE A 81 4.55 -13.71 -1.43
N LYS A 82 5.24 -14.08 -0.33
CA LYS A 82 6.32 -15.09 -0.38
C LYS A 82 5.85 -16.46 -0.85
N TYR A 83 4.56 -16.78 -0.71
CA TYR A 83 3.99 -18.07 -1.12
C TYR A 83 3.36 -18.05 -2.52
N THR A 84 3.47 -16.93 -3.23
CA THR A 84 2.96 -16.79 -4.59
C THR A 84 3.96 -17.33 -5.62
N ARG A 85 3.45 -17.69 -6.81
CA ARG A 85 4.29 -18.22 -7.90
C ARG A 85 5.25 -17.16 -8.41
N PHE A 86 6.43 -17.58 -8.87
CA PHE A 86 7.48 -16.70 -9.44
C PHE A 86 8.04 -15.66 -8.47
N MET A 87 7.79 -15.81 -7.18
CA MET A 87 8.27 -14.87 -6.18
C MET A 87 9.76 -15.07 -5.90
N THR A 88 10.54 -14.01 -6.11
CA THR A 88 11.94 -13.93 -5.66
C THR A 88 12.06 -12.94 -4.50
N LEU A 89 13.15 -13.00 -3.73
CA LEU A 89 13.36 -12.06 -2.63
C LEU A 89 13.30 -10.60 -3.11
N VAL A 90 14.00 -10.28 -4.20
CA VAL A 90 14.04 -8.92 -4.77
C VAL A 90 12.67 -8.47 -5.27
N LEU A 91 11.94 -9.36 -5.95
CA LEU A 91 10.60 -9.03 -6.43
C LEU A 91 9.64 -8.78 -5.26
N SER A 92 9.75 -9.58 -4.18
CA SER A 92 8.91 -9.41 -2.99
C SER A 92 9.11 -8.06 -2.33
N GLN A 93 10.37 -7.60 -2.24
CA GLN A 93 10.72 -6.29 -1.71
C GLN A 93 10.12 -5.19 -2.59
N LYS A 94 10.36 -5.24 -3.90
CA LYS A 94 9.83 -4.24 -4.83
C LYS A 94 8.31 -4.13 -4.79
N ILE A 95 7.59 -5.25 -4.73
CA ILE A 95 6.11 -5.24 -4.66
C ILE A 95 5.64 -4.65 -3.33
N VAL A 96 6.19 -5.10 -2.19
CA VAL A 96 5.83 -4.56 -0.87
C VAL A 96 6.11 -3.06 -0.82
N ASP A 97 7.30 -2.65 -1.22
CA ASP A 97 7.69 -1.24 -1.19
C ASP A 97 6.79 -0.41 -2.10
N THR A 98 6.45 -0.91 -3.30
CA THR A 98 5.53 -0.22 -4.22
C THR A 98 4.14 -0.01 -3.59
N VAL A 99 3.54 -1.06 -3.04
CA VAL A 99 2.21 -0.97 -2.40
C VAL A 99 2.23 -0.01 -1.22
N PHE A 100 3.25 -0.12 -0.36
CA PHE A 100 3.33 0.69 0.86
C PHE A 100 3.81 2.11 0.63
N THR A 101 4.57 2.39 -0.43
CA THR A 101 4.79 3.77 -0.90
C THR A 101 3.47 4.43 -1.26
N ILE A 102 2.60 3.77 -2.04
CA ILE A 102 1.29 4.33 -2.42
C ILE A 102 0.46 4.62 -1.17
N ILE A 103 0.35 3.66 -0.25
CA ILE A 103 -0.40 3.81 1.01
C ILE A 103 0.17 4.95 1.86
N ALA A 104 1.50 5.08 1.95
CA ALA A 104 2.16 6.15 2.70
C ALA A 104 1.77 7.54 2.16
N TYR A 105 1.80 7.74 0.83
CA TYR A 105 1.37 9.00 0.22
C TYR A 105 -0.13 9.27 0.43
N VAL A 106 -1.00 8.25 0.35
CA VAL A 106 -2.44 8.42 0.61
C VAL A 106 -2.72 8.98 2.01
N ILE A 107 -1.95 8.54 3.00
CA ILE A 107 -2.09 9.02 4.38
C ILE A 107 -1.42 10.38 4.54
N MET A 108 -0.19 10.53 4.06
CA MET A 108 0.61 11.74 4.19
C MET A 108 -0.06 12.95 3.51
N ASN A 109 -0.61 12.79 2.30
CA ASN A 109 -1.22 13.88 1.54
C ASN A 109 -2.47 14.48 2.21
N LYS A 110 -3.14 13.73 3.10
CA LYS A 110 -4.31 14.21 3.86
C LYS A 110 -4.02 14.60 5.29
N THR A 111 -3.15 13.85 5.96
CA THR A 111 -2.92 14.02 7.40
C THR A 111 -1.65 14.82 7.71
N GLY A 112 -0.75 14.97 6.74
CA GLY A 112 0.60 15.50 6.94
C GLY A 112 1.54 14.54 7.68
N LEU A 113 1.08 13.33 8.05
CA LEU A 113 1.87 12.35 8.77
C LEU A 113 2.56 11.40 7.81
N ASN A 114 3.89 11.28 7.95
CA ASN A 114 4.68 10.31 7.22
C ASN A 114 4.92 9.06 8.08
N LEU A 115 4.09 8.04 7.86
CA LEU A 115 4.13 6.78 8.60
C LEU A 115 5.09 5.74 7.99
N PHE A 116 5.71 6.05 6.85
CA PHE A 116 6.73 5.20 6.21
C PHE A 116 7.86 6.09 5.67
N PRO A 117 8.68 6.70 6.54
CA PRO A 117 9.71 7.69 6.15
C PRO A 117 10.79 7.12 5.22
N GLU A 118 10.97 5.81 5.21
CA GLU A 118 11.87 5.08 4.32
C GLU A 118 11.30 4.90 2.90
N LEU A 119 9.97 4.99 2.73
CA LEU A 119 9.26 4.76 1.46
C LEU A 119 8.69 6.04 0.85
N ALA A 120 8.14 6.93 1.67
CA ALA A 120 7.67 8.25 1.28
C ALA A 120 8.66 9.30 1.77
N LYS A 121 9.19 10.11 0.85
CA LYS A 121 10.07 11.22 1.19
C LYS A 121 9.24 12.48 1.28
N ASN A 122 9.38 13.24 2.37
CA ASN A 122 8.92 14.62 2.40
C ASN A 122 9.70 15.36 1.31
N THR A 123 9.01 15.79 0.25
CA THR A 123 9.56 16.71 -0.75
C THR A 123 9.80 18.08 -0.14
#